data_AF-A0A7K5FZD4-F1
#
_entry.id   AF-A0A7K5FZD4-F1
#
_cell.length_a   1.000
_cell.length_b   1.000
_cell.length_c   1.000
_cell.angle_alpha   90.00
_cell.angle_beta   90.00
_cell.angle_gamma   90.00
#
_symmetry.space_group_name_H-M   'P 1'
#
loop_
_entity.id
_entity.type
_entity.pdbx_description
1 polymer ?
#
loop_
_entity_poly.entity_id
_entity_poly.type
_entity_poly.pdbx_seq_one_letter_code
_entity_poly.pdbx_strand_id
1 'polypeptide(L)'
;VIKGSSQLRIPLRWRAQATAAAVTPSTEPDIQPRAQKPKTGILMLNMGGPERLDDVHDFLLRLFLDRDLMTLPAQSKLAPFIAKRRTPKIQEQYSRIGGGSPIKKWTAVQGEGMVKLLDSMSPHTAPHKYYIGFRYVHPLTEEAIEEMENDGVERAIAFTQYPQYSCSTTGSSLNAIYRYYSQKGAKPKMKWSIIDRWPTHPLLIQCFTDHIQKELNLFPPDKRKDV
;
A
#
# COMPACT_ATOMS: atom_id res chain seq x y z
N VAL A 1 2.72 -74.48 -73.33
CA VAL A 1 1.68 -75.27 -72.65
C VAL A 1 0.98 -74.34 -71.66
N ILE A 2 -0.35 -74.18 -71.82
CA ILE A 2 -1.33 -73.49 -70.94
C ILE A 2 -1.17 -71.94 -70.89
N LYS A 3 -1.97 -71.12 -71.60
CA LYS A 3 -3.43 -70.78 -71.55
C LYS A 3 -3.87 -69.97 -70.32
N GLY A 4 -4.41 -68.78 -70.59
CA GLY A 4 -5.51 -68.13 -69.84
C GLY A 4 -5.14 -66.79 -69.18
N SER A 5 -5.40 -65.61 -69.78
CA SER A 5 -6.67 -64.83 -69.74
C SER A 5 -7.12 -64.54 -68.30
N SER A 6 -7.27 -63.31 -67.80
CA SER A 6 -8.00 -62.12 -68.28
C SER A 6 -7.77 -60.98 -67.26
N GLN A 7 -7.98 -59.69 -67.44
CA GLN A 7 -8.27 -58.75 -68.53
C GLN A 7 -8.15 -57.34 -67.90
N LEU A 8 -7.56 -56.40 -68.67
CA LEU A 8 -7.84 -54.97 -68.76
C LEU A 8 -7.94 -54.10 -67.47
N ARG A 9 -7.10 -53.06 -67.40
CA ARG A 9 -7.55 -51.69 -67.12
C ARG A 9 -6.56 -50.62 -67.63
N ILE A 10 -7.18 -49.67 -68.33
CA ILE A 10 -6.69 -48.49 -69.06
C ILE A 10 -5.85 -47.55 -68.17
N PRO A 11 -4.75 -46.93 -68.65
CA PRO A 11 -4.11 -45.85 -67.91
C PRO A 11 -4.81 -44.52 -68.23
N LEU A 12 -5.65 -44.03 -67.31
CA LEU A 12 -6.14 -42.65 -67.37
C LEU A 12 -5.14 -41.73 -66.66
N ARG A 13 -4.47 -40.89 -67.44
CA ARG A 13 -3.70 -39.73 -66.96
C ARG A 13 -4.61 -38.84 -66.11
N TRP A 14 -4.22 -38.63 -64.86
CA TRP A 14 -4.74 -37.54 -64.04
C TRP A 14 -3.62 -36.53 -63.77
N ARG A 15 -3.82 -35.30 -64.26
CA ARG A 15 -3.05 -34.12 -63.87
C ARG A 15 -3.39 -33.81 -62.42
N ALA A 16 -2.41 -33.90 -61.52
CA ALA A 16 -2.52 -33.32 -60.20
C ALA A 16 -2.06 -31.85 -60.26
N GLN A 17 -2.99 -30.92 -60.06
CA GLN A 17 -2.69 -29.53 -59.77
C GLN A 17 -2.17 -29.45 -58.32
N ALA A 18 -1.00 -28.84 -58.14
CA ALA A 18 -0.48 -28.52 -56.82
C ALA A 18 -1.25 -27.33 -56.23
N THR A 19 -2.02 -27.58 -55.18
CA THR A 19 -2.52 -26.53 -54.28
C THR A 19 -1.65 -26.54 -53.03
N ALA A 20 -0.84 -25.50 -52.86
CA ALA A 20 -0.11 -25.27 -51.62
C ALA A 20 -1.14 -24.97 -50.51
N ALA A 21 -1.24 -25.86 -49.52
CA ALA A 21 -2.02 -25.61 -48.32
C ALA A 21 -1.33 -24.51 -47.50
N ALA A 22 -2.00 -23.36 -47.37
CA ALA A 22 -1.56 -22.31 -46.46
C ALA A 22 -1.74 -22.79 -45.02
N VAL A 23 -0.64 -22.84 -44.26
CA VAL A 23 -0.66 -23.07 -42.82
C VAL A 23 -1.25 -21.83 -42.16
N THR A 24 -2.48 -21.93 -41.66
CA THR A 24 -3.06 -20.93 -40.76
C THR A 24 -2.31 -20.97 -39.43
N PRO A 25 -1.75 -19.85 -38.95
CA PRO A 25 -1.19 -19.81 -37.60
C PRO A 25 -2.34 -19.90 -36.60
N SER A 26 -2.29 -20.93 -35.74
CA SER A 26 -3.17 -21.09 -34.61
C SER A 26 -2.95 -19.95 -33.62
N THR A 27 -3.94 -19.08 -33.46
CA THR A 27 -3.97 -18.05 -32.42
C THR A 27 -4.25 -18.72 -31.08
N GLU A 28 -3.19 -19.07 -30.34
CA GLU A 28 -3.32 -19.28 -28.90
C GLU A 28 -3.68 -17.94 -28.24
N PRO A 29 -4.68 -17.88 -27.35
CA PRO A 29 -4.92 -16.66 -26.58
C PRO A 29 -3.74 -16.46 -25.63
N ASP A 30 -2.99 -15.39 -25.87
CA ASP A 30 -1.99 -14.85 -24.96
C ASP A 30 -2.70 -14.36 -23.68
N ILE A 31 -2.88 -15.25 -22.70
CA ILE A 31 -3.37 -14.89 -21.37
C ILE A 31 -2.19 -14.28 -20.59
N GLN A 32 -1.73 -13.12 -21.03
CA GLN A 32 -1.03 -12.21 -20.13
C GLN A 32 -2.06 -11.74 -19.11
N PRO A 33 -1.86 -11.89 -17.79
CA PRO A 33 -2.71 -11.22 -16.81
C PRO A 33 -2.55 -9.72 -17.04
N ARG A 34 -3.50 -9.11 -17.77
CA ARG A 34 -3.57 -7.66 -17.96
C ARG A 34 -3.61 -7.08 -16.56
N ALA A 35 -2.56 -6.37 -16.14
CA ALA A 35 -2.48 -5.75 -14.83
C ALA A 35 -3.78 -4.95 -14.60
N GLN A 36 -4.68 -5.51 -13.79
CA GLN A 36 -5.98 -4.91 -13.56
C GLN A 36 -5.75 -3.68 -12.70
N LYS A 37 -6.35 -2.55 -13.11
CA LYS A 37 -6.30 -1.33 -12.31
C LYS A 37 -6.92 -1.59 -10.94
N PRO A 38 -6.35 -1.04 -9.85
CA PRO A 38 -6.89 -1.26 -8.52
C PRO A 38 -8.28 -0.63 -8.40
N LYS A 39 -9.24 -1.43 -7.97
CA LYS A 39 -10.62 -0.97 -7.77
C LYS A 39 -10.75 -0.25 -6.43
N THR A 40 -10.13 -0.78 -5.38
CA THR A 40 -10.19 -0.24 -4.02
C THR A 40 -8.81 0.10 -3.51
N GLY A 41 -8.59 1.39 -3.20
CA GLY A 41 -7.37 1.89 -2.60
C GLY A 41 -7.51 2.07 -1.08
N ILE A 42 -6.53 1.58 -0.33
CA ILE A 42 -6.50 1.69 1.13
C ILE A 42 -5.34 2.61 1.51
N LEU A 43 -5.67 3.85 1.88
CA LEU A 43 -4.71 4.84 2.32
C LEU A 43 -4.41 4.63 3.81
N MET A 44 -3.26 4.02 4.12
CA MET A 44 -2.78 3.77 5.47
C MET A 44 -2.15 5.04 6.05
N LEU A 45 -2.87 5.70 6.95
CA LEU A 45 -2.49 7.00 7.51
C LEU A 45 -1.69 6.83 8.81
N ASN A 46 -0.49 7.44 8.86
CA ASN A 46 0.31 7.53 10.08
C ASN A 46 1.17 8.82 10.03
N MET A 47 1.76 9.25 11.13
CA MET A 47 2.70 10.37 11.12
C MET A 47 3.96 10.10 10.30
N GLY A 48 4.34 8.82 10.21
CA GLY A 48 5.60 8.39 9.61
C GLY A 48 6.79 8.62 10.53
N GLY A 49 7.99 8.49 9.97
CA GLY A 49 9.23 8.75 10.69
C GLY A 49 10.43 8.76 9.72
N PRO A 50 11.51 9.47 10.07
CA PRO A 50 12.68 9.59 9.21
C PRO A 50 13.33 8.23 9.02
N GLU A 51 13.56 7.82 7.77
CA GLU A 51 14.21 6.54 7.45
C GLU A 51 15.71 6.60 7.72
N ARG A 52 16.31 7.78 7.54
CA ARG A 52 17.73 8.06 7.78
C ARG A 52 17.87 9.25 8.72
N LEU A 53 19.06 9.36 9.34
CA LEU A 53 19.38 10.51 10.20
C LEU A 53 19.28 11.86 9.47
N ASP A 54 19.56 11.89 8.17
CA ASP A 54 19.49 13.11 7.37
C ASP A 54 18.05 13.61 7.17
N ASP A 55 17.06 12.71 7.21
CA ASP A 55 15.64 13.05 7.03
C ASP A 55 15.01 13.69 8.29
N VAL A 56 15.73 13.66 9.42
CA VAL A 56 15.21 14.12 10.73
C VAL A 56 14.82 15.59 10.68
N HIS A 57 15.60 16.43 10.00
CA HIS A 57 15.31 17.86 9.92
C HIS A 57 13.95 18.11 9.26
N ASP A 58 13.72 17.49 8.11
CA ASP A 58 12.51 17.73 7.31
C ASP A 58 11.28 17.10 7.96
N PHE A 59 11.45 15.96 8.64
CA PHE A 59 10.43 15.38 9.51
C PHE A 59 9.98 16.38 10.59
N LEU A 60 10.94 16.95 11.34
CA LEU A 60 10.65 17.92 12.39
C LEU A 60 10.05 19.21 11.83
N LEU A 61 10.54 19.68 10.68
CA LEU A 61 10.04 20.87 10.01
C LEU A 61 8.55 20.73 9.69
N ARG A 62 8.14 19.63 9.03
CA ARG A 62 6.73 19.38 8.71
C ARG A 62 5.88 19.21 9.97
N LEU A 63 6.41 18.56 11.02
CA LEU A 63 5.73 18.40 12.31
C LEU A 63 5.46 19.75 12.98
N PHE A 64 6.45 20.65 13.05
CA PHE A 64 6.26 21.96 13.69
C PHE A 64 5.47 22.95 12.83
N LEU A 65 5.38 22.74 11.52
CA LEU A 65 4.51 23.53 10.62
C LEU A 65 3.03 23.11 10.69
N ASP A 66 2.73 21.97 11.31
CA ASP A 66 1.38 21.42 11.36
C ASP A 66 0.50 22.12 12.40
N ARG A 67 -0.42 22.97 11.92
CA ARG A 67 -1.38 23.69 12.76
C ARG A 67 -2.43 22.80 13.42
N ASP A 68 -2.65 21.60 12.88
CA ASP A 68 -3.58 20.63 13.49
C ASP A 68 -2.96 19.86 14.65
N LEU A 69 -1.61 19.85 14.73
CA LEU A 69 -0.88 19.28 15.85
C LEU A 69 -0.65 20.32 16.95
N MET A 70 -0.18 21.51 16.58
CA MET A 70 0.09 22.60 17.52
C MET A 70 0.00 23.97 16.85
N THR A 71 -0.43 24.97 17.61
CA THR A 71 -0.48 26.37 17.18
C THR A 71 0.63 27.17 17.86
N LEU A 72 1.49 27.80 17.05
CA LEU A 72 2.62 28.60 17.53
C LEU A 72 2.52 30.05 17.03
N PRO A 73 2.96 31.05 17.81
CA PRO A 73 3.09 32.42 17.30
C PRO A 73 4.13 32.46 16.17
N ALA A 74 3.81 33.15 15.07
CA ALA A 74 4.66 33.24 13.88
C ALA A 74 5.21 31.87 13.41
N GLN A 75 4.36 30.84 13.39
CA GLN A 75 4.72 29.43 13.16
C GLN A 75 5.58 29.19 11.91
N SER A 76 5.37 29.93 10.82
CA SER A 76 6.20 29.81 9.61
C SER A 76 7.67 30.19 9.81
N LYS A 77 7.97 31.03 10.81
CA LYS A 77 9.35 31.40 11.20
C LYS A 77 9.85 30.55 12.37
N LEU A 78 8.98 30.27 13.34
CA LEU A 78 9.36 29.57 14.55
C LEU A 78 9.57 28.07 14.31
N ALA A 79 8.78 27.43 13.43
CA ALA A 79 8.91 26.02 13.13
C ALA A 79 10.27 25.64 12.52
N PRO A 80 10.79 26.33 11.48
CA PRO A 80 12.14 26.07 10.96
C PRO A 80 13.24 26.23 12.02
N PHE A 81 13.13 27.26 12.87
CA PHE A 81 14.09 27.48 13.95
C PHE A 81 14.08 26.34 14.97
N ILE A 82 12.89 25.92 15.43
CA ILE A 82 12.75 24.81 16.38
C ILE A 82 13.24 23.51 15.76
N ALA A 83 12.88 23.23 14.50
CA ALA A 83 13.32 22.04 13.78
C ALA A 83 14.85 21.96 13.71
N LYS A 84 15.52 23.03 13.25
CA LYS A 84 16.98 23.11 13.21
C LYS A 84 17.62 22.93 14.58
N ARG A 85 17.08 23.58 15.62
CA ARG A 85 17.60 23.47 17.00
C ARG A 85 17.45 22.06 17.58
N ARG A 86 16.34 21.37 17.29
CA ARG A 86 16.04 20.05 17.85
C ARG A 86 16.66 18.90 17.05
N THR A 87 17.00 19.12 15.78
CA THR A 87 17.52 18.09 14.87
C THR A 87 18.68 17.28 15.49
N PRO A 88 19.76 17.87 16.04
CA PRO A 88 20.89 17.08 16.55
C PRO A 88 20.48 16.12 17.67
N LYS A 89 19.60 16.57 18.58
CA LYS A 89 19.10 15.74 19.68
C LYS A 89 18.25 14.56 19.17
N ILE A 90 17.44 14.79 18.14
CA ILE A 90 16.57 13.74 17.58
C ILE A 90 17.38 12.78 16.71
N GLN A 91 18.39 13.25 15.99
CA GLN A 91 19.34 12.38 15.28
C GLN A 91 20.07 11.44 16.23
N GLU A 92 20.53 11.94 17.37
CA GLU A 92 21.14 11.09 18.42
C GLU A 92 20.17 10.02 18.94
N GLN A 93 18.89 10.35 19.11
CA GLN A 93 17.87 9.37 19.51
C GLN A 93 17.66 8.29 18.44
N TYR A 94 17.57 8.67 17.16
CA TYR A 94 17.46 7.70 16.06
C TYR A 94 18.72 6.85 15.90
N SER A 95 19.90 7.44 16.12
CA SER A 95 21.19 6.73 16.08
C SER A 95 21.21 5.57 17.09
N ARG A 96 20.73 5.80 18.32
CA ARG A 96 20.67 4.79 19.38
C ARG A 96 19.76 3.59 19.08
N ILE A 97 18.81 3.73 18.15
CA ILE A 97 17.89 2.65 17.77
C ILE A 97 18.21 2.04 16.39
N GLY A 98 19.38 2.37 15.81
CA GLY A 98 19.84 1.80 14.53
C GLY A 98 19.84 2.77 13.35
N GLY A 99 19.68 4.08 13.57
CA GLY A 99 19.90 5.12 12.57
C GLY A 99 18.64 5.65 11.84
N GLY A 100 17.45 5.18 12.22
CA GLY A 100 16.20 5.60 11.58
C GLY A 100 14.96 4.90 12.12
N SER A 101 13.79 5.31 11.65
CA SER A 101 12.50 4.71 11.97
C SER A 101 12.19 3.53 11.04
N PRO A 102 11.86 2.34 11.57
CA PRO A 102 11.46 1.20 10.76
C PRO A 102 10.00 1.28 10.28
N ILE A 103 9.29 2.38 10.54
CA ILE A 103 7.84 2.48 10.33
C ILE A 103 7.42 2.21 8.89
N LYS A 104 8.13 2.75 7.89
CA LYS A 104 7.79 2.53 6.48
C LYS A 104 7.87 1.06 6.08
N LYS A 105 8.93 0.36 6.54
CA LYS A 105 9.10 -1.07 6.33
C LYS A 105 7.93 -1.86 6.93
N TRP A 106 7.57 -1.60 8.18
CA TRP A 106 6.49 -2.34 8.84
C TRP A 106 5.11 -2.03 8.25
N THR A 107 4.83 -0.77 7.91
CA THR A 107 3.59 -0.39 7.22
C THR A 107 3.47 -1.09 5.87
N ALA A 108 4.56 -1.21 5.11
CA ALA A 108 4.56 -1.94 3.84
C ALA A 108 4.28 -3.44 4.04
N VAL A 109 4.97 -4.09 4.98
CA VAL A 109 4.73 -5.51 5.31
C VAL A 109 3.28 -5.76 5.71
N GLN A 110 2.71 -4.88 6.54
CA GLN A 110 1.31 -4.97 6.95
C GLN A 110 0.36 -4.71 5.78
N GLY A 111 0.66 -3.72 4.93
CA GLY A 111 -0.11 -3.38 3.73
C GLY A 111 -0.17 -4.53 2.73
N GLU A 112 0.97 -5.17 2.45
CA GLU A 112 1.05 -6.34 1.57
C GLU A 112 0.24 -7.52 2.11
N GLY A 113 0.36 -7.81 3.41
CA GLY A 113 -0.41 -8.88 4.06
C GLY A 113 -1.91 -8.59 4.03
N MET A 114 -2.30 -7.35 4.32
CA MET A 114 -3.69 -6.89 4.29
C MET A 114 -4.30 -7.04 2.89
N VAL A 115 -3.63 -6.55 1.84
CA VAL A 115 -4.14 -6.64 0.46
C VAL A 115 -4.35 -8.08 0.02
N LYS A 116 -3.38 -8.98 0.28
CA LYS A 116 -3.50 -10.41 -0.05
C LYS A 116 -4.76 -11.04 0.57
N LEU A 117 -5.04 -10.72 1.83
CA LEU A 117 -6.24 -11.20 2.52
C LEU A 117 -7.51 -10.55 1.97
N LEU A 118 -7.51 -9.24 1.72
CA LEU A 118 -8.68 -8.52 1.22
C LEU A 118 -9.11 -8.98 -0.17
N ASP A 119 -8.16 -9.27 -1.06
CA ASP A 119 -8.48 -9.80 -2.40
C ASP A 119 -9.21 -11.16 -2.32
N SER A 120 -8.85 -11.98 -1.33
CA SER A 120 -9.49 -13.27 -1.08
C SER A 120 -10.84 -13.13 -0.35
N MET A 121 -10.91 -12.26 0.66
CA MET A 121 -12.09 -12.05 1.50
C MET A 121 -13.18 -11.24 0.82
N SER A 122 -12.82 -10.33 -0.08
CA SER A 122 -13.74 -9.41 -0.75
C SER A 122 -13.47 -9.31 -2.27
N PRO A 123 -13.67 -10.39 -3.05
CA PRO A 123 -13.35 -10.40 -4.48
C PRO A 123 -14.12 -9.34 -5.29
N HIS A 124 -15.29 -8.91 -4.82
CA HIS A 124 -16.13 -7.92 -5.50
C HIS A 124 -15.58 -6.48 -5.40
N THR A 125 -14.69 -6.20 -4.44
CA THR A 125 -13.96 -4.93 -4.30
C THR A 125 -12.49 -5.02 -4.72
N ALA A 126 -12.02 -6.22 -5.07
CA ALA A 126 -10.70 -6.44 -5.65
C ALA A 126 -10.60 -5.87 -7.09
N PRO A 127 -9.37 -5.60 -7.59
CA PRO A 127 -8.10 -5.67 -6.88
C PRO A 127 -7.95 -4.55 -5.84
N HIS A 128 -7.46 -4.91 -4.65
CA HIS A 128 -7.12 -3.93 -3.61
C HIS A 128 -5.66 -3.48 -3.79
N LYS A 129 -5.37 -2.22 -3.46
CA LYS A 129 -3.99 -1.71 -3.36
C LYS A 129 -3.87 -0.85 -2.10
N TYR A 130 -2.81 -1.06 -1.32
CA TYR A 130 -2.50 -0.19 -0.20
C TYR A 130 -1.62 0.97 -0.66
N TYR A 131 -1.77 2.12 0.00
CA TYR A 131 -0.96 3.31 -0.20
C TYR A 131 -0.53 3.80 1.17
N ILE A 132 0.73 4.17 1.32
CA ILE A 132 1.24 4.73 2.57
C ILE A 132 1.06 6.24 2.51
N GLY A 133 0.28 6.81 3.43
CA GLY A 133 0.11 8.26 3.55
C GLY A 133 0.71 8.75 4.86
N PHE A 134 1.97 9.19 4.81
CA PHE A 134 2.64 9.74 5.98
C PHE A 134 2.43 11.24 6.11
N ARG A 135 2.23 11.71 7.34
CA ARG A 135 1.95 13.13 7.58
C ARG A 135 3.20 14.01 7.45
N TYR A 136 4.37 13.49 7.82
CA TYR A 136 5.59 14.31 7.98
C TYR A 136 6.83 13.80 7.22
N VAL A 137 6.75 12.68 6.52
CA VAL A 137 7.84 12.11 5.69
C VAL A 137 7.28 11.48 4.43
N HIS A 138 8.13 11.18 3.46
CA HIS A 138 7.71 10.52 2.21
C HIS A 138 7.44 9.01 2.41
N PRO A 139 6.45 8.43 1.70
CA PRO A 139 5.46 9.11 0.87
C PRO A 139 4.45 9.91 1.70
N LEU A 140 4.26 11.18 1.35
CA LEU A 140 3.34 12.09 2.03
C LEU A 140 1.89 11.72 1.71
N THR A 141 0.96 12.13 2.58
CA THR A 141 -0.48 11.95 2.34
C THR A 141 -0.91 12.50 0.97
N GLU A 142 -0.41 13.66 0.58
CA GLU A 142 -0.70 14.32 -0.70
C GLU A 142 -0.19 13.49 -1.89
N GLU A 143 1.05 12.98 -1.81
CA GLU A 143 1.67 12.13 -2.83
C GLU A 143 0.90 10.82 -3.01
N ALA A 144 0.45 10.22 -1.91
CA ALA A 144 -0.35 9.01 -1.94
C ALA A 144 -1.73 9.24 -2.57
N ILE A 145 -2.39 10.38 -2.29
CA ILE A 145 -3.67 10.72 -2.94
C ILE A 145 -3.47 10.93 -4.44
N GLU A 146 -2.38 11.59 -4.86
CA GLU A 146 -2.04 11.76 -6.28
C GLU A 146 -1.83 10.40 -6.97
N GLU A 147 -1.09 9.49 -6.35
CA GLU A 147 -0.91 8.12 -6.87
C GLU A 147 -2.25 7.39 -7.00
N MET A 148 -3.11 7.45 -5.98
CA MET A 148 -4.46 6.86 -6.01
C MET A 148 -5.33 7.43 -7.14
N GLU A 149 -5.23 8.74 -7.42
CA GLU A 149 -5.95 9.37 -8.53
C GLU A 149 -5.42 8.93 -9.89
N ASN A 150 -4.09 8.80 -10.02
CA ASN A 150 -3.43 8.37 -11.26
C ASN A 150 -3.73 6.90 -11.58
N ASP A 151 -3.82 6.07 -10.55
CA ASP A 151 -4.20 4.65 -10.67
C ASP A 151 -5.67 4.47 -11.06
N GLY A 152 -6.50 5.51 -10.90
CA GLY A 152 -7.92 5.48 -11.24
C GLY A 152 -8.75 4.66 -10.26
N VAL A 153 -8.38 4.67 -8.98
CA VAL A 153 -9.10 3.98 -7.90
C VAL A 153 -10.57 4.43 -7.84
N GLU A 154 -11.51 3.49 -7.80
CA GLU A 154 -12.95 3.80 -7.71
C GLU A 154 -13.36 4.14 -6.26
N ARG A 155 -12.84 3.38 -5.29
CA ARG A 155 -13.14 3.51 -3.85
C ARG A 155 -11.85 3.72 -3.06
N ALA A 156 -11.83 4.76 -2.24
CA ALA A 156 -10.74 5.06 -1.34
C ALA A 156 -11.16 4.92 0.12
N ILE A 157 -10.31 4.28 0.92
CA ILE A 157 -10.50 4.12 2.36
C ILE A 157 -9.34 4.81 3.08
N ALA A 158 -9.62 5.92 3.76
CA ALA A 158 -8.69 6.53 4.69
C ALA A 158 -8.65 5.69 5.98
N PHE A 159 -7.64 4.83 6.11
CA PHE A 159 -7.50 3.91 7.21
C PHE A 159 -6.39 4.36 8.16
N THR A 160 -6.79 4.95 9.29
CA THR A 160 -5.82 5.34 10.32
C THR A 160 -5.08 4.13 10.89
N GLN A 161 -3.78 4.25 11.05
CA GLN A 161 -2.95 3.26 11.74
C GLN A 161 -2.86 3.53 13.25
N TYR A 162 -3.65 4.49 13.76
CA TYR A 162 -3.83 4.76 15.19
C TYR A 162 -5.14 4.12 15.68
N PRO A 163 -5.10 3.05 16.50
CA PRO A 163 -6.34 2.45 17.00
C PRO A 163 -7.18 3.43 17.82
N GLN A 164 -6.53 4.25 18.65
CA GLN A 164 -7.16 5.30 19.45
C GLN A 164 -7.13 6.64 18.69
N TYR A 165 -8.30 7.26 18.53
CA TYR A 165 -8.40 8.55 17.88
C TYR A 165 -7.81 9.68 18.74
N SER A 166 -6.99 10.53 18.12
CA SER A 166 -6.67 11.86 18.62
C SER A 166 -6.76 12.88 17.48
N CYS A 167 -7.20 14.10 17.81
CA CYS A 167 -7.18 15.22 16.86
C CYS A 167 -5.77 15.51 16.36
N SER A 168 -4.75 15.31 17.21
CA SER A 168 -3.35 15.52 16.87
C SER A 168 -2.73 14.45 15.97
N THR A 169 -3.40 13.32 15.76
CA THR A 169 -2.89 12.19 14.94
C THR A 169 -3.82 11.89 13.75
N THR A 170 -4.89 11.12 13.99
CA THR A 170 -5.91 10.82 12.98
C THR A 170 -6.56 12.10 12.46
N GLY A 171 -6.89 13.04 13.36
CA GLY A 171 -7.51 14.32 12.96
C GLY A 171 -6.64 15.11 11.97
N SER A 172 -5.37 15.32 12.29
CA SER A 172 -4.41 15.99 11.37
C SER A 172 -4.29 15.26 10.02
N SER A 173 -4.28 13.93 10.02
CA SER A 173 -4.20 13.13 8.79
C SER A 173 -5.45 13.28 7.91
N LEU A 174 -6.64 13.26 8.51
CA LEU A 174 -7.90 13.46 7.78
C LEU A 174 -8.03 14.90 7.27
N ASN A 175 -7.62 15.88 8.07
CA ASN A 175 -7.57 17.27 7.65
C ASN A 175 -6.58 17.49 6.49
N ALA A 176 -5.47 16.75 6.42
CA ALA A 176 -4.56 16.80 5.28
C ALA A 176 -5.24 16.36 3.98
N ILE A 177 -6.05 15.29 4.00
CA ILE A 177 -6.84 14.85 2.84
C ILE A 177 -7.82 15.95 2.41
N TYR A 178 -8.53 16.56 3.37
CA TYR A 178 -9.45 17.66 3.08
C TYR A 178 -8.72 18.88 2.49
N ARG A 179 -7.60 19.27 3.10
CA ARG A 179 -6.77 20.42 2.66
C ARG A 179 -6.21 20.20 1.26
N TYR A 180 -5.76 18.99 0.93
CA TYR A 180 -5.30 18.65 -0.42
C TYR A 180 -6.35 18.99 -1.49
N TYR A 181 -7.58 18.49 -1.33
CA TYR A 181 -8.66 18.76 -2.29
C TYR A 181 -9.11 20.23 -2.30
N SER A 182 -9.16 20.86 -1.13
CA SER A 182 -9.48 22.29 -1.02
C SER A 182 -8.45 23.17 -1.72
N GLN A 183 -7.16 22.84 -1.64
CA GLN A 183 -6.08 23.58 -2.28
C GLN A 183 -6.00 23.30 -3.79
N LYS A 184 -6.25 22.06 -4.21
CA LYS A 184 -6.31 21.67 -5.62
C LYS A 184 -7.51 22.31 -6.35
N GLY A 185 -8.54 22.74 -5.61
CA GLY A 185 -9.77 23.32 -6.18
C GLY A 185 -10.59 22.30 -6.98
N ALA A 186 -10.38 21.01 -6.74
CA ALA A 186 -11.01 19.92 -7.48
C ALA A 186 -11.75 18.98 -6.53
N LYS A 187 -12.85 18.40 -7.01
CA LYS A 187 -13.55 17.33 -6.28
C LYS A 187 -12.77 16.01 -6.42
N PRO A 188 -12.83 15.11 -5.42
CA PRO A 188 -12.24 13.78 -5.53
C PRO A 188 -12.77 13.00 -6.74
N LYS A 189 -11.86 12.34 -7.45
CA LYS A 189 -12.19 11.40 -8.55
C LYS A 189 -12.63 10.02 -8.06
N MET A 190 -12.46 9.76 -6.76
CA MET A 190 -12.70 8.48 -6.10
C MET A 190 -13.70 8.65 -4.94
N LYS A 191 -14.44 7.59 -4.60
CA LYS A 191 -15.38 7.60 -3.47
C LYS A 191 -14.66 7.35 -2.16
N TRP A 192 -14.54 8.38 -1.32
CA TRP A 192 -13.90 8.29 -0.01
C TRP A 192 -14.80 7.69 1.07
N SER A 193 -14.18 6.92 1.95
CA SER A 193 -14.72 6.45 3.23
C SER A 193 -13.59 6.40 4.26
N ILE A 194 -13.91 6.31 5.55
CA ILE A 194 -12.94 6.49 6.63
C ILE A 194 -13.10 5.36 7.65
N ILE A 195 -11.96 4.83 8.11
CA ILE A 195 -11.84 4.07 9.35
C ILE A 195 -10.99 4.95 10.29
N ASP A 196 -11.65 5.70 11.18
CA ASP A 196 -11.01 6.74 12.00
C ASP A 196 -10.58 6.25 13.39
N ARG A 197 -11.09 5.10 13.85
CA ARG A 197 -10.72 4.48 15.12
C ARG A 197 -11.08 3.00 15.15
N TRP A 198 -10.32 2.23 15.92
CA TRP A 198 -10.51 0.78 16.09
C TRP A 198 -9.86 0.27 17.40
N PRO A 199 -10.11 0.92 18.56
CA PRO A 199 -9.32 0.69 19.78
C PRO A 199 -9.57 -0.68 20.42
N THR A 200 -10.75 -1.27 20.21
CA THR A 200 -11.19 -2.54 20.82
C THR A 200 -11.39 -3.64 19.78
N HIS A 201 -10.74 -3.52 18.62
CA HIS A 201 -10.82 -4.56 17.59
C HIS A 201 -10.30 -5.90 18.17
N PRO A 202 -11.08 -6.99 18.12
CA PRO A 202 -10.73 -8.24 18.82
C PRO A 202 -9.34 -8.77 18.46
N LEU A 203 -8.95 -8.70 17.17
CA LEU A 203 -7.62 -9.15 16.74
C LEU A 203 -6.49 -8.21 17.18
N LEU A 204 -6.76 -6.92 17.41
CA LEU A 204 -5.75 -6.02 17.99
C LEU A 204 -5.50 -6.39 19.45
N ILE A 205 -6.57 -6.61 20.22
CA ILE A 205 -6.48 -7.04 21.61
C ILE A 205 -5.75 -8.37 21.71
N GLN A 206 -6.08 -9.33 20.84
CA GLN A 206 -5.38 -10.61 20.76
C GLN A 206 -3.87 -10.43 20.50
N CYS A 207 -3.48 -9.62 19.51
CA CYS A 207 -2.06 -9.35 19.26
C CYS A 207 -1.33 -8.79 20.50
N PHE A 208 -1.95 -7.86 21.24
CA PHE A 208 -1.36 -7.36 22.48
C PHE A 208 -1.28 -8.43 23.56
N THR A 209 -2.36 -9.20 23.77
CA THR A 209 -2.38 -10.30 24.73
C THR A 209 -1.29 -11.34 24.42
N ASP A 210 -1.15 -11.75 23.16
CA ASP A 210 -0.16 -12.73 22.73
C ASP A 210 1.27 -12.24 22.96
N HIS A 211 1.55 -10.96 22.64
CA HIS A 211 2.86 -10.36 22.87
C HIS A 211 3.17 -10.19 24.37
N ILE A 212 2.20 -9.74 25.18
CA ILE A 212 2.37 -9.62 26.64
C ILE A 212 2.65 -11.00 27.23
N GLN A 213 1.88 -12.01 26.86
CA GLN A 213 2.07 -13.37 27.36
C GLN A 213 3.43 -13.94 26.96
N LYS A 214 3.88 -13.66 25.73
CA LYS A 214 5.20 -14.05 25.25
C LYS A 214 6.32 -13.44 26.10
N GLU A 215 6.28 -12.14 26.37
CA GLU A 215 7.29 -11.46 27.18
C GLU A 215 7.21 -11.87 28.66
N LEU A 216 6.02 -12.05 29.21
CA LEU A 216 5.82 -12.54 30.58
C LEU A 216 6.43 -13.93 30.79
N ASN A 217 6.40 -14.77 29.75
CA ASN A 217 6.98 -16.11 29.81
C ASN A 217 8.52 -16.11 29.87
N LEU A 218 9.19 -15.00 29.56
CA LEU A 218 10.64 -14.85 29.72
C LEU A 218 11.04 -14.68 31.20
N PHE A 219 10.10 -14.29 32.07
CA PHE A 219 10.35 -14.20 33.51
C PHE A 219 10.23 -15.57 34.19
N PRO A 220 11.02 -15.82 35.25
CA PRO A 220 10.87 -16.99 36.11
C PRO A 220 9.42 -17.14 36.62
N PRO A 221 8.85 -18.36 36.66
CA PRO A 221 7.44 -18.57 37.01
C PRO A 221 7.02 -17.95 38.36
N ASP A 222 7.92 -17.95 39.33
CA ASP A 222 7.74 -17.38 40.67
C ASP A 222 7.64 -15.86 40.68
N LYS A 223 8.19 -15.17 39.67
CA LYS A 223 8.20 -13.69 39.58
C LYS A 223 7.13 -13.11 38.68
N ARG A 224 6.39 -13.94 37.92
CA ARG A 224 5.41 -13.47 36.93
C ARG A 224 4.23 -12.69 37.52
N LYS A 225 3.95 -12.84 38.82
CA LYS A 225 2.88 -12.10 39.50
C LYS A 225 3.30 -10.70 39.95
N ASP A 226 4.61 -10.43 39.98
CA ASP A 226 5.20 -9.20 40.51
C ASP A 226 5.62 -8.21 39.41
N VAL A 227 5.40 -8.55 38.14
CA VAL A 227 5.78 -7.77 36.95
C VAL A 227 4.58 -7.45 36.06
#